data_AF-A0A0G1JC21-F1
#
_entry.id   AF-A0A0G1JC21-F1
#
_cell.length_a   1.000
_cell.length_b   1.000
_cell.length_c   1.000
_cell.angle_alpha   90.00
_cell.angle_beta   90.00
_cell.angle_gamma   90.00
#
_symmetry.space_group_name_H-M   'P 1'
#
loop_
_entity.id
_entity.type
_entity.pdbx_description
1 polymer ?
#
loop_
_entity_poly.entity_id
_entity_poly.type
_entity_poly.pdbx_seq_one_letter_code
_entity_poly.pdbx_strand_id
1 'polypeptide(L)'
;MSKEMIGDVPGNVLGMLEDLFLKLRKGVLSPDELELFLKKKNPFALPSDLLIDWQNFWKRMGIDADLRKVKIPKKPKGFDRLLVNPLTPQKAYELCASKFKCWKYSNESLDKIVVHEDRTAKDGAYAVWVRERVEPDEELKGKSANDLVGMKVFGNTLTEALVYKLKFNDETGQHLNLANWNLCSGSRYSGGDVPRVYWDGRYSGMLVDWAHPSDARGSLRSRQTVS
;
A
#
# COMPACT_ATOMS: atom_id res chain seq x y z
N MET A 1 34.10 37.23 3.73
CA MET A 1 33.88 36.83 2.32
C MET A 1 32.66 37.60 1.82
N SER A 2 32.85 38.56 0.90
CA SER A 2 31.74 39.25 0.24
C SER A 2 31.00 38.28 -0.67
N LYS A 3 29.67 38.25 -0.62
CA LYS A 3 28.86 37.49 -1.58
C LYS A 3 29.01 38.17 -2.94
N GLU A 4 29.30 37.39 -3.97
CA GLU A 4 29.33 37.87 -5.36
C GLU A 4 27.91 38.31 -5.74
N MET A 5 27.77 39.57 -6.15
CA MET A 5 26.51 40.20 -6.52
C MET A 5 26.49 40.40 -8.03
N ILE A 6 25.39 40.08 -8.70
CA ILE A 6 25.17 40.43 -10.11
C ILE A 6 23.99 41.42 -10.13
N GLY A 7 24.31 42.71 -10.24
CA GLY A 7 23.36 43.77 -9.92
C GLY A 7 23.03 43.78 -8.42
N ASP A 8 21.75 43.96 -8.08
CA ASP A 8 21.26 44.00 -6.68
C ASP A 8 20.91 42.63 -6.09
N VAL A 9 21.08 41.54 -6.86
CA VAL A 9 20.72 40.20 -6.44
C VAL A 9 21.97 39.37 -6.15
N PRO A 10 22.05 38.69 -4.99
CA PRO A 10 23.13 37.75 -4.70
C PRO A 10 23.21 36.64 -5.76
N GLY A 11 24.41 36.30 -6.25
CA GLY A 11 24.58 35.30 -7.31
C GLY A 11 23.98 33.93 -6.97
N ASN A 12 23.97 33.54 -5.69
CA ASN A 12 23.34 32.30 -5.25
C ASN A 12 21.81 32.31 -5.41
N VAL A 13 21.16 33.48 -5.28
CA VAL A 13 19.71 33.61 -5.49
C VAL A 13 19.37 33.48 -6.97
N LEU A 14 20.21 34.04 -7.86
CA LEU A 14 20.04 33.85 -9.31
C LEU A 14 20.14 32.37 -9.71
N GLY A 15 21.12 31.65 -9.16
CA GLY A 15 21.24 30.20 -9.37
C GLY A 15 20.02 29.42 -8.86
N MET A 16 19.44 29.83 -7.72
CA MET A 16 18.19 29.23 -7.21
C MET A 16 16.99 29.49 -8.13
N LEU A 17 16.88 30.70 -8.71
CA LEU A 17 15.81 31.04 -9.65
C LEU A 17 15.95 30.25 -10.96
N GLU A 18 17.17 30.08 -11.47
CA GLU A 18 17.44 29.25 -12.65
C GLU A 18 17.04 27.79 -12.41
N ASP A 19 17.44 27.20 -11.29
CA ASP A 19 17.04 25.85 -10.88
C ASP A 19 15.51 25.72 -10.71
N LEU A 20 14.85 26.74 -10.14
CA LEU A 20 13.40 26.80 -10.02
C LEU A 20 12.70 26.76 -11.39
N PHE A 21 13.16 27.57 -12.35
CA PHE A 21 12.63 27.54 -13.72
C PHE A 21 12.85 26.19 -14.40
N LEU A 22 14.02 25.58 -14.20
CA LEU A 22 14.31 24.26 -14.73
C LEU A 22 13.36 23.20 -14.16
N LYS A 23 13.07 23.25 -12.85
CA LYS A 23 12.12 22.34 -12.18
C LYS A 23 10.69 22.51 -12.68
N LEU A 24 10.22 23.75 -12.87
CA LEU A 24 8.91 24.03 -13.45
C LEU A 24 8.81 23.49 -14.88
N ARG A 25 9.81 23.77 -15.72
CA ARG A 25 9.85 23.32 -17.12
C ARG A 25 9.88 21.80 -17.25
N LYS A 26 10.53 21.11 -16.31
CA LYS A 26 10.57 19.64 -16.25
C LYS A 26 9.34 19.03 -15.57
N GLY A 27 8.40 19.83 -15.06
CA GLY A 27 7.24 19.35 -14.31
C GLY A 27 7.57 18.75 -12.95
N VAL A 28 8.79 18.98 -12.44
CA VAL A 28 9.24 18.53 -11.11
C VAL A 28 8.56 19.35 -10.01
N LEU A 29 8.34 20.64 -10.26
CA LEU A 29 7.53 21.54 -9.43
C LEU A 29 6.31 21.97 -10.26
N SER A 30 5.12 21.91 -9.70
CA SER A 30 3.92 22.41 -10.35
C SER A 30 3.73 23.93 -10.13
N PRO A 31 3.00 24.62 -11.02
CA PRO A 31 2.62 26.02 -10.79
C PRO A 31 1.87 26.21 -9.46
N ASP A 32 1.00 25.27 -9.08
CA ASP A 32 0.25 25.32 -7.82
C ASP A 32 1.16 25.18 -6.59
N GLU A 33 2.18 24.33 -6.66
CA GLU A 33 3.19 24.18 -5.60
C GLU A 33 4.02 25.45 -5.44
N LEU A 34 4.40 26.09 -6.56
CA LEU A 34 5.06 27.39 -6.52
C LEU A 34 4.14 28.47 -5.92
N GLU A 35 2.86 28.50 -6.31
CA GLU A 35 1.90 29.46 -5.77
C GLU A 35 1.72 29.29 -4.24
N LEU A 36 1.63 28.05 -3.76
CA LEU A 36 1.60 27.75 -2.33
C LEU A 36 2.85 28.26 -1.61
N PHE A 37 4.04 28.01 -2.18
CA PHE A 37 5.30 28.53 -1.65
C PHE A 37 5.31 30.06 -1.56
N LEU A 38 4.90 30.75 -2.63
CA LEU A 38 4.80 32.22 -2.68
C LEU A 38 3.80 32.76 -1.64
N LYS A 39 2.73 32.01 -1.34
CA LYS A 39 1.76 32.29 -0.28
C LYS A 39 2.25 31.92 1.12
N LYS A 40 3.52 31.55 1.30
CA LYS A 40 4.12 31.09 2.56
C LYS A 40 3.42 29.85 3.16
N LYS A 41 2.81 29.02 2.32
CA LYS A 41 2.25 27.71 2.68
C LYS A 41 3.25 26.63 2.28
N ASN A 42 3.29 25.52 3.01
CA ASN A 42 4.14 24.39 2.63
C ASN A 42 3.48 23.62 1.46
N PRO A 43 4.04 23.66 0.23
CA PRO A 43 3.48 22.94 -0.92
C PRO A 43 3.66 21.42 -0.82
N PHE A 44 4.49 20.96 0.11
CA PHE A 44 4.81 19.55 0.33
C PHE A 44 4.12 18.97 1.57
N ALA A 45 3.20 19.72 2.19
CA ALA A 45 2.45 19.25 3.34
C ALA A 45 1.52 18.08 2.95
N LEU A 46 1.52 17.02 3.75
CA LEU A 46 0.55 15.94 3.62
C LEU A 46 -0.79 16.36 4.24
N PRO A 47 -1.92 15.93 3.66
CA PRO A 47 -3.24 16.40 4.10
C PRO A 47 -3.77 15.72 5.37
N SER A 48 -3.04 14.76 5.96
CA SER A 48 -3.48 13.99 7.13
C SER A 48 -2.31 13.39 7.89
N ASP A 49 -2.39 13.37 9.23
CA ASP A 49 -1.42 12.69 10.11
C ASP A 49 -1.29 11.19 9.78
N LEU A 50 -2.35 10.56 9.27
CA LEU A 50 -2.31 9.16 8.81
C LEU A 50 -1.34 9.01 7.63
N LEU A 51 -1.33 9.96 6.69
CA LEU A 51 -0.39 9.91 5.57
C LEU A 51 1.03 10.24 6.02
N ILE A 52 1.21 11.07 7.05
CA ILE A 52 2.53 11.32 7.63
C ILE A 52 3.10 10.03 8.24
N ASP A 53 2.29 9.27 9.00
CA ASP A 53 2.73 7.97 9.52
C ASP A 53 3.11 7.00 8.39
N TRP A 54 2.26 6.88 7.36
CA TRP A 54 2.54 6.02 6.21
C TRP A 54 3.77 6.48 5.42
N GLN A 55 3.98 7.78 5.23
CA GLN A 55 5.16 8.34 4.57
C GLN A 55 6.44 7.98 5.34
N ASN A 56 6.42 8.13 6.67
CA ASN A 56 7.54 7.79 7.53
C ASN A 56 7.82 6.29 7.51
N PHE A 57 6.77 5.47 7.55
CA PHE A 57 6.89 4.02 7.42
C PHE A 57 7.54 3.63 6.08
N TRP A 58 7.05 4.16 4.96
CA TRP A 58 7.63 3.85 3.65
C TRP A 58 9.08 4.30 3.54
N LYS A 59 9.42 5.47 4.06
CA LYS A 59 10.81 5.94 4.14
C LYS A 59 11.70 4.99 4.95
N ARG A 60 11.24 4.47 6.09
CA ARG A 60 11.98 3.44 6.88
C ARG A 60 12.16 2.14 6.11
N MET A 61 11.22 1.80 5.24
CA MET A 61 11.29 0.63 4.36
C MET A 61 12.12 0.87 3.08
N GLY A 62 12.74 2.06 2.94
CA GLY A 62 13.52 2.42 1.74
C GLY A 62 12.66 2.68 0.51
N ILE A 63 11.38 2.99 0.69
CA ILE A 63 10.42 3.31 -0.37
C ILE A 63 10.19 4.82 -0.38
N ASP A 64 10.58 5.46 -1.48
CA ASP A 64 10.28 6.85 -1.75
C ASP A 64 8.92 6.96 -2.47
N ALA A 65 7.84 6.95 -1.69
CA ALA A 65 6.49 7.10 -2.21
C ALA A 65 5.99 8.52 -2.01
N ASP A 66 5.51 9.18 -3.06
CA ASP A 66 4.82 10.46 -2.94
C ASP A 66 3.35 10.25 -2.54
N LEU A 67 3.02 10.54 -1.28
CA LEU A 67 1.66 10.37 -0.76
C LEU A 67 0.78 11.64 -0.87
N ARG A 68 1.29 12.74 -1.43
CA ARG A 68 0.55 14.03 -1.45
C ARG A 68 -0.74 13.96 -2.26
N LYS A 69 -0.77 13.13 -3.30
CA LYS A 69 -1.93 12.94 -4.18
C LYS A 69 -2.87 11.83 -3.72
N VAL A 70 -2.54 11.12 -2.64
CA VAL A 70 -3.36 10.02 -2.11
C VAL A 70 -4.64 10.59 -1.53
N LYS A 71 -5.78 10.21 -2.14
CA LYS A 71 -7.09 10.51 -1.59
C LYS A 71 -7.43 9.47 -0.53
N ILE A 72 -7.68 9.92 0.69
CA ILE A 72 -8.16 9.05 1.77
C ILE A 72 -9.69 8.94 1.64
N PRO A 73 -10.24 7.74 1.45
CA PRO A 73 -11.69 7.52 1.44
C PRO A 73 -12.33 7.95 2.76
N LYS A 74 -13.61 8.31 2.75
CA LYS A 74 -14.35 8.59 3.99
C LYS A 74 -14.36 7.34 4.87
N LYS A 75 -13.82 7.44 6.09
CA LYS A 75 -13.75 6.34 7.06
C LYS A 75 -15.16 5.79 7.38
N PRO A 76 -15.48 4.54 7.01
CA PRO A 76 -16.76 3.93 7.40
C PRO A 76 -16.72 3.41 8.84
N LYS A 77 -17.88 3.32 9.49
CA LYS A 77 -17.99 2.81 10.87
C LYS A 77 -17.46 1.36 10.94
N GLY A 78 -16.55 1.11 11.88
CA GLY A 78 -15.96 -0.21 12.11
C GLY A 78 -14.85 -0.59 11.13
N PHE A 79 -14.39 0.29 10.25
CA PHE A 79 -13.18 0.08 9.45
C PHE A 79 -12.09 1.02 9.94
N ASP A 80 -11.30 0.54 10.90
CA ASP A 80 -10.44 1.39 11.71
C ASP A 80 -8.99 1.50 11.22
N ARG A 81 -8.60 0.64 10.27
CA ARG A 81 -7.25 0.59 9.75
C ARG A 81 -7.18 1.14 8.32
N LEU A 82 -6.43 2.23 8.13
CA LEU A 82 -6.07 2.72 6.81
C LEU A 82 -4.85 1.96 6.30
N LEU A 83 -4.91 1.45 5.08
CA LEU A 83 -3.77 0.96 4.32
C LEU A 83 -3.45 1.94 3.22
N VAL A 84 -2.18 2.31 3.04
CA VAL A 84 -1.72 3.18 1.95
C VAL A 84 -0.68 2.43 1.15
N ASN A 85 -1.00 2.09 -0.10
CA ASN A 85 -0.21 1.16 -0.90
C ASN A 85 0.43 1.84 -2.11
N PRO A 86 1.78 1.94 -2.15
CA PRO A 86 2.53 2.41 -3.31
C PRO A 86 3.19 1.28 -4.12
N LEU A 87 2.93 0.00 -3.81
CA LEU A 87 3.75 -1.12 -4.25
C LEU A 87 3.05 -2.02 -5.28
N THR A 88 3.87 -2.81 -5.97
CA THR A 88 3.45 -4.00 -6.71
C THR A 88 3.41 -5.22 -5.77
N PRO A 89 2.67 -6.30 -6.14
CA PRO A 89 2.63 -7.53 -5.36
C PRO A 89 4.02 -8.11 -5.03
N GLN A 90 4.92 -8.16 -6.01
CA GLN A 90 6.26 -8.71 -5.83
C GLN A 90 7.09 -7.85 -4.89
N LYS A 91 7.02 -6.51 -5.03
CA LYS A 91 7.77 -5.61 -4.15
C LYS A 91 7.28 -5.68 -2.70
N ALA A 92 5.97 -5.79 -2.49
CA ALA A 92 5.39 -5.98 -1.17
C ALA A 92 5.84 -7.31 -0.53
N TYR A 93 5.91 -8.39 -1.30
CA TYR A 93 6.43 -9.68 -0.83
C TYR A 93 7.91 -9.62 -0.45
N GLU A 94 8.74 -8.98 -1.26
CA GLU A 94 10.18 -8.82 -0.98
C GLU A 94 10.43 -8.04 0.32
N LEU A 95 9.67 -6.97 0.56
CA LEU A 95 9.76 -6.24 1.81
C LEU A 95 9.36 -7.11 3.00
N CYS A 96 8.30 -7.92 2.89
CA CYS A 96 7.96 -8.91 3.92
C CYS A 96 9.12 -9.90 4.14
N ALA A 97 9.68 -10.46 3.06
CA ALA A 97 10.77 -11.43 3.10
C ALA A 97 12.06 -10.86 3.71
N SER A 98 12.28 -9.54 3.59
CA SER A 98 13.40 -8.85 4.24
C SER A 98 13.26 -8.71 5.76
N LYS A 99 12.05 -8.88 6.30
CA LYS A 99 11.74 -8.68 7.72
C LYS A 99 11.48 -9.98 8.45
N PHE A 100 10.85 -10.95 7.78
CA PHE A 100 10.51 -12.23 8.35
C PHE A 100 10.46 -13.32 7.28
N LYS A 101 10.53 -14.57 7.73
CA LYS A 101 10.54 -15.72 6.83
C LYS A 101 9.25 -15.76 6.00
N CYS A 102 9.43 -15.91 4.69
CA CYS A 102 8.34 -15.95 3.73
C CYS A 102 8.51 -17.16 2.79
N TRP A 103 7.38 -17.70 2.34
CA TRP A 103 7.32 -18.67 1.27
C TRP A 103 6.16 -18.32 0.33
N LYS A 104 6.32 -18.60 -0.97
CA LYS A 104 5.25 -18.51 -1.95
C LYS A 104 5.24 -19.77 -2.82
N TYR A 105 4.05 -20.17 -3.28
CA TYR A 105 3.84 -21.41 -4.03
C TYR A 105 4.57 -21.50 -5.38
N SER A 106 5.03 -20.36 -5.91
CA SER A 106 5.73 -20.28 -7.19
C SER A 106 7.04 -19.50 -7.07
N ASN A 107 8.06 -19.93 -7.80
CA ASN A 107 9.31 -19.19 -7.94
C ASN A 107 9.18 -17.97 -8.87
N GLU A 108 8.09 -17.87 -9.64
CA GLU A 108 7.86 -16.74 -10.56
C GLU A 108 7.50 -15.46 -9.81
N SER A 109 7.80 -14.30 -10.41
CA SER A 109 7.41 -13.00 -9.87
C SER A 109 5.89 -12.91 -9.64
N LEU A 110 5.47 -12.41 -8.48
CA LEU A 110 4.05 -12.16 -8.21
C LEU A 110 3.46 -11.14 -9.19
N ASP A 111 4.26 -10.19 -9.69
CA ASP A 111 3.83 -9.22 -10.70
C ASP A 111 3.50 -9.87 -12.05
N LYS A 112 3.98 -11.09 -12.29
CA LYS A 112 3.72 -11.85 -13.51
C LYS A 112 2.52 -12.79 -13.35
N ILE A 113 2.45 -13.51 -12.22
CA ILE A 113 1.46 -14.57 -12.04
C ILE A 113 0.13 -14.06 -11.48
N VAL A 114 0.13 -12.95 -10.71
CA VAL A 114 -1.09 -12.26 -10.27
C VAL A 114 -1.52 -11.33 -11.39
N VAL A 115 -2.40 -11.82 -12.25
CA VAL A 115 -2.80 -11.12 -13.48
C VAL A 115 -3.86 -10.04 -13.23
N HIS A 116 -4.55 -10.10 -12.09
CA HIS A 116 -5.60 -9.15 -11.72
C HIS A 116 -5.50 -8.77 -10.24
N GLU A 117 -5.58 -7.48 -9.96
CA GLU A 117 -5.93 -6.92 -8.66
C GLU A 117 -6.98 -5.81 -8.87
N ASP A 118 -8.03 -5.80 -8.06
CA ASP A 118 -9.10 -4.79 -8.12
C ASP A 118 -8.57 -3.36 -7.95
N ARG A 119 -7.45 -3.21 -7.24
CA ARG A 119 -6.80 -1.93 -6.94
C ARG A 119 -5.30 -2.09 -7.10
N THR A 120 -4.67 -1.19 -7.85
CA THR A 120 -3.22 -1.22 -8.13
C THR A 120 -2.61 0.16 -7.99
N ALA A 121 -1.30 0.21 -7.71
CA ALA A 121 -0.55 1.47 -7.61
C ALA A 121 -0.04 1.97 -8.99
N LYS A 122 -0.62 1.52 -10.11
CA LYS A 122 -0.18 1.90 -11.47
C LYS A 122 -0.29 3.41 -11.71
N ASP A 123 -1.35 4.02 -11.18
CA ASP A 123 -1.62 5.47 -11.29
C ASP A 123 -1.13 6.25 -10.06
N GLY A 124 -0.25 5.64 -9.25
CA GLY A 124 0.24 6.18 -8.00
C GLY A 124 -0.33 5.47 -6.77
N ALA A 125 0.16 5.88 -5.60
CA ALA A 125 -0.27 5.28 -4.33
C ALA A 125 -1.77 5.51 -4.09
N TYR A 126 -2.42 4.52 -3.47
CA TYR A 126 -3.84 4.57 -3.13
C TYR A 126 -4.07 4.17 -1.68
N ALA A 127 -5.27 4.46 -1.15
CA ALA A 127 -5.61 4.13 0.22
C ALA A 127 -6.95 3.40 0.33
N VAL A 128 -7.02 2.44 1.25
CA VAL A 128 -8.23 1.65 1.55
C VAL A 128 -8.41 1.48 3.04
N TRP A 129 -9.65 1.36 3.49
CA TRP A 129 -9.98 1.03 4.87
C TRP A 129 -10.25 -0.46 5.04
N VAL A 130 -9.71 -1.05 6.10
CA VAL A 130 -9.99 -2.42 6.57
C VAL A 130 -10.32 -2.42 8.06
N ARG A 131 -10.88 -3.52 8.56
CA ARG A 131 -11.03 -3.74 10.01
C ARG A 131 -9.68 -3.97 10.67
N GLU A 132 -9.45 -3.32 11.79
CA GLU A 132 -8.24 -3.55 12.59
C GLU A 132 -8.40 -4.81 13.43
N ARG A 133 -7.88 -5.93 12.93
CA ARG A 133 -7.91 -7.23 13.63
C ARG A 133 -6.87 -8.20 13.11
N VAL A 134 -6.41 -9.09 14.01
CA VAL A 134 -5.40 -10.12 13.70
C VAL A 134 -5.91 -11.11 12.66
N GLU A 135 -7.16 -11.55 12.76
CA GLU A 135 -7.77 -12.52 11.86
C GLU A 135 -8.57 -11.83 10.75
N PRO A 136 -8.75 -12.47 9.57
CA PRO A 136 -9.65 -11.97 8.55
C PRO A 136 -11.12 -12.05 8.99
N ASP A 137 -12.02 -11.53 8.16
CA ASP A 137 -13.36 -11.17 8.60
C ASP A 137 -14.21 -12.37 9.01
N GLU A 138 -14.60 -12.42 10.28
CA GLU A 138 -15.43 -13.49 10.81
C GLU A 138 -16.82 -13.51 10.18
N GLU A 139 -17.35 -12.34 9.83
CA GLU A 139 -18.62 -12.17 9.14
C GLU A 139 -18.59 -12.78 7.73
N LEU A 140 -17.40 -12.97 7.16
CA LEU A 140 -17.17 -13.58 5.84
C LEU A 140 -16.73 -15.06 5.96
N LYS A 141 -16.89 -15.67 7.14
CA LYS A 141 -16.61 -17.09 7.35
C LYS A 141 -17.43 -17.95 6.41
N GLY A 142 -16.75 -18.86 5.72
CA GLY A 142 -17.39 -19.81 4.82
C GLY A 142 -17.98 -19.17 3.55
N LYS A 143 -17.45 -18.02 3.14
CA LYS A 143 -17.78 -17.36 1.87
C LYS A 143 -16.61 -17.49 0.91
N SER A 144 -16.87 -18.08 -0.24
CA SER A 144 -15.90 -18.17 -1.34
C SER A 144 -15.72 -16.83 -2.04
N ALA A 145 -14.69 -16.69 -2.87
CA ALA A 145 -14.52 -15.47 -3.66
C ALA A 145 -15.71 -15.24 -4.62
N ASN A 146 -16.31 -16.31 -5.14
CA ASN A 146 -17.52 -16.22 -5.97
C ASN A 146 -18.73 -15.74 -5.16
N ASP A 147 -18.91 -16.20 -3.92
CA ASP A 147 -19.99 -15.72 -3.05
C ASP A 147 -19.84 -14.22 -2.77
N LEU A 148 -18.61 -13.76 -2.50
CA LEU A 148 -18.33 -12.35 -2.23
C LEU A 148 -18.70 -11.44 -3.40
N VAL A 149 -18.45 -11.88 -4.65
CA VAL A 149 -18.90 -11.18 -5.86
C VAL A 149 -20.43 -11.07 -5.88
N GLY A 150 -21.16 -12.18 -5.63
CA GLY A 150 -22.61 -12.18 -5.58
C GLY A 150 -23.19 -11.30 -4.46
N MET A 151 -22.47 -11.22 -3.32
CA MET A 151 -22.80 -10.36 -2.18
C MET A 151 -22.38 -8.90 -2.36
N LYS A 152 -21.68 -8.55 -3.45
CA LYS A 152 -21.08 -7.23 -3.70
C LYS A 152 -20.15 -6.79 -2.55
N VAL A 153 -19.43 -7.75 -1.98
CA VAL A 153 -18.40 -7.51 -0.96
C VAL A 153 -17.04 -7.52 -1.63
N PHE A 154 -16.36 -6.38 -1.61
CA PHE A 154 -15.00 -6.26 -2.13
C PHE A 154 -14.02 -6.66 -1.04
N GLY A 155 -13.22 -7.69 -1.30
CA GLY A 155 -12.14 -8.09 -0.41
C GLY A 155 -10.82 -7.43 -0.77
N ASN A 156 -9.87 -7.56 0.15
CA ASN A 156 -8.53 -7.06 -0.06
C ASN A 156 -7.81 -7.78 -1.22
N THR A 157 -6.91 -7.06 -1.88
CA THR A 157 -5.97 -7.60 -2.85
C THR A 157 -4.79 -8.30 -2.13
N LEU A 158 -3.98 -9.05 -2.87
CA LEU A 158 -2.77 -9.68 -2.34
C LEU A 158 -1.81 -8.60 -1.86
N THR A 159 -1.59 -7.55 -2.64
CA THR A 159 -0.69 -6.47 -2.26
C THR A 159 -1.15 -5.79 -0.97
N GLU A 160 -2.45 -5.51 -0.82
CA GLU A 160 -3.02 -4.97 0.42
C GLU A 160 -2.80 -5.89 1.63
N ALA A 161 -2.93 -7.21 1.45
CA ALA A 161 -2.64 -8.19 2.51
C ALA A 161 -1.19 -8.15 2.98
N LEU A 162 -0.26 -8.06 2.03
CA LEU A 162 1.18 -8.03 2.28
C LEU A 162 1.58 -6.72 2.96
N VAL A 163 1.08 -5.59 2.47
CA VAL A 163 1.30 -4.26 3.09
C VAL A 163 0.78 -4.23 4.52
N TYR A 164 -0.42 -4.78 4.77
CA TYR A 164 -0.95 -4.81 6.14
C TYR A 164 -0.10 -5.70 7.05
N LYS A 165 0.31 -6.88 6.58
CA LYS A 165 1.23 -7.75 7.35
C LYS A 165 2.55 -7.07 7.68
N LEU A 166 3.16 -6.39 6.71
CA LEU A 166 4.41 -5.66 6.90
C LEU A 166 4.24 -4.54 7.94
N LYS A 167 3.22 -3.69 7.80
CA LYS A 167 2.96 -2.58 8.72
C LYS A 167 2.64 -3.08 10.13
N PHE A 168 1.79 -4.12 10.25
CA PHE A 168 1.45 -4.71 11.54
C PHE A 168 2.67 -5.30 12.24
N ASN A 169 3.57 -5.94 11.50
CA ASN A 169 4.81 -6.46 12.05
C ASN A 169 5.78 -5.34 12.48
N ASP A 170 5.93 -4.26 11.72
CA ASP A 170 6.74 -3.09 12.09
C ASP A 170 6.25 -2.45 13.40
N GLU A 171 4.93 -2.39 13.59
CA GLU A 171 4.32 -1.76 14.77
C GLU A 171 4.34 -2.64 16.03
N THR A 172 4.21 -3.96 15.86
CA THR A 172 3.91 -4.86 16.99
C THR A 172 4.95 -5.95 17.21
N GLY A 173 5.80 -6.23 16.22
CA GLY A 173 6.63 -7.43 16.15
C GLY A 173 5.85 -8.74 15.95
N GLN A 174 4.52 -8.69 15.83
CA GLN A 174 3.64 -9.85 15.69
C GLN A 174 3.20 -10.06 14.22
N HIS A 175 2.35 -11.07 13.98
CA HIS A 175 1.87 -11.44 12.64
C HIS A 175 0.35 -11.57 12.58
N LEU A 176 -0.23 -11.19 11.44
CA LEU A 176 -1.65 -11.38 11.11
C LEU A 176 -1.92 -12.80 10.62
N ASN A 177 -3.18 -13.23 10.69
CA ASN A 177 -3.71 -14.48 10.13
C ASN A 177 -3.03 -15.71 10.75
N LEU A 178 -3.11 -15.82 12.09
CA LEU A 178 -2.49 -16.89 12.87
C LEU A 178 -3.37 -18.15 12.87
N ALA A 179 -4.68 -17.99 12.91
CA ALA A 179 -5.65 -19.08 12.98
C ALA A 179 -6.37 -19.35 11.65
N ASN A 180 -6.63 -18.31 10.86
CA ASN A 180 -7.36 -18.39 9.59
C ASN A 180 -6.53 -17.78 8.46
N TRP A 181 -6.91 -18.10 7.23
CA TRP A 181 -6.21 -17.68 6.02
C TRP A 181 -6.95 -16.51 5.38
N ASN A 182 -6.20 -15.45 5.07
CA ASN A 182 -6.77 -14.32 4.36
C ASN A 182 -6.95 -14.66 2.89
N LEU A 183 -8.19 -14.84 2.46
CA LEU A 183 -8.58 -14.97 1.06
C LEU A 183 -8.54 -13.58 0.41
N CYS A 184 -7.53 -13.34 -0.44
CA CYS A 184 -7.34 -12.07 -1.13
C CYS A 184 -8.25 -12.01 -2.36
N SER A 185 -9.56 -11.97 -2.11
CA SER A 185 -10.61 -12.07 -3.13
C SER A 185 -10.63 -10.90 -4.11
N GLY A 186 -9.89 -9.82 -3.84
CA GLY A 186 -9.63 -8.75 -4.81
C GLY A 186 -8.50 -9.04 -5.79
N SER A 187 -7.92 -10.26 -5.80
CA SER A 187 -6.84 -10.65 -6.72
C SER A 187 -7.11 -11.99 -7.40
N ARG A 188 -6.54 -12.21 -8.59
CA ARG A 188 -6.57 -13.50 -9.31
C ARG A 188 -5.23 -13.85 -9.91
N TYR A 189 -4.87 -15.13 -9.85
CA TYR A 189 -3.85 -15.73 -10.69
C TYR A 189 -4.38 -15.99 -12.11
N SER A 190 -3.48 -16.30 -13.05
CA SER A 190 -3.84 -16.55 -14.45
C SER A 190 -4.89 -17.64 -14.66
N GLY A 191 -4.90 -18.67 -13.81
CA GLY A 191 -5.89 -19.76 -13.83
C GLY A 191 -7.25 -19.42 -13.20
N GLY A 192 -7.42 -18.20 -12.68
CA GLY A 192 -8.63 -17.79 -11.94
C GLY A 192 -8.61 -18.12 -10.45
N ASP A 193 -7.55 -18.81 -9.97
CA ASP A 193 -7.35 -19.04 -8.55
C ASP A 193 -7.12 -17.75 -7.76
N VAL A 194 -7.46 -17.78 -6.48
CA VAL A 194 -7.44 -16.62 -5.60
C VAL A 194 -6.26 -16.73 -4.65
N PRO A 195 -5.40 -15.69 -4.54
CA PRO A 195 -4.33 -15.71 -3.56
C PRO A 195 -4.87 -15.82 -2.13
N ARG A 196 -4.17 -16.58 -1.30
CA ARG A 196 -4.38 -16.63 0.14
C ARG A 196 -3.08 -16.36 0.88
N VAL A 197 -3.17 -15.65 2.00
CA VAL A 197 -2.01 -15.34 2.84
C VAL A 197 -2.27 -15.65 4.30
N TYR A 198 -1.35 -16.37 4.93
CA TYR A 198 -1.44 -16.72 6.35
C TYR A 198 -0.05 -16.81 7.00
N TRP A 199 -0.02 -16.88 8.33
CA TRP A 199 1.18 -17.22 9.08
C TRP A 199 1.11 -18.70 9.47
N ASP A 200 2.13 -19.49 9.12
CA ASP A 200 2.21 -20.89 9.58
C ASP A 200 3.18 -20.98 10.76
N GLY A 201 2.63 -21.29 11.93
CA GLY A 201 3.41 -21.46 13.16
C GLY A 201 4.43 -22.59 13.11
N ARG A 202 4.25 -23.60 12.24
CA ARG A 202 5.22 -24.70 12.07
C ARG A 202 6.44 -24.26 11.25
N TYR A 203 6.24 -23.36 10.29
CA TYR A 203 7.33 -22.82 9.48
C TYR A 203 7.91 -21.52 10.06
N SER A 204 7.24 -20.93 11.06
CA SER A 204 7.50 -19.59 11.60
C SER A 204 7.63 -18.57 10.48
N GLY A 205 6.68 -18.58 9.55
CA GLY A 205 6.75 -17.76 8.35
C GLY A 205 5.40 -17.46 7.72
N MET A 206 5.39 -16.40 6.91
CA MET A 206 4.26 -16.02 6.09
C MET A 206 4.23 -16.89 4.82
N LEU A 207 3.08 -17.46 4.50
CA LEU A 207 2.87 -18.21 3.27
C LEU A 207 1.94 -17.44 2.33
N VAL A 208 2.31 -17.39 1.05
CA VAL A 208 1.46 -16.94 -0.06
C VAL A 208 1.16 -18.14 -0.96
N ASP A 209 -0.10 -18.51 -1.04
CA ASP A 209 -0.57 -19.67 -1.78
C ASP A 209 -1.86 -19.33 -2.53
N TRP A 210 -2.54 -20.31 -3.09
CA TRP A 210 -3.80 -20.12 -3.80
C TRP A 210 -4.94 -20.97 -3.21
N ALA A 211 -6.17 -20.55 -3.50
CA ALA A 211 -7.38 -21.30 -3.25
C ALA A 211 -8.26 -21.25 -4.50
N HIS A 212 -9.04 -22.31 -4.71
CA HIS A 212 -10.00 -22.30 -5.81
C HIS A 212 -11.06 -21.21 -5.53
N PRO A 213 -11.55 -20.46 -6.54
CA PRO A 213 -12.47 -19.35 -6.32
C PRO A 213 -13.82 -19.75 -5.68
N SER A 214 -14.18 -21.04 -5.74
CA SER A 214 -15.36 -21.62 -5.09
C SER A 214 -15.09 -22.23 -3.70
N ASP A 215 -13.84 -22.22 -3.22
CA ASP A 215 -13.52 -22.74 -1.89
C ASP A 215 -14.14 -21.87 -0.81
N ALA A 216 -14.96 -22.47 0.05
CA ALA A 216 -15.73 -21.81 1.11
C ALA A 216 -15.42 -22.39 2.50
N ARG A 217 -14.18 -22.83 2.74
CA ARG A 217 -13.80 -23.40 4.05
C ARG A 217 -13.92 -22.33 5.14
N GLY A 218 -14.36 -22.72 6.33
CA GLY A 218 -14.51 -21.76 7.45
C GLY A 218 -13.20 -21.10 7.90
N SER A 219 -12.04 -21.71 7.62
CA SER A 219 -10.72 -21.13 7.86
C SER A 219 -10.25 -20.18 6.75
N LEU A 220 -10.94 -20.12 5.61
CA LEU A 220 -10.62 -19.25 4.49
C LEU A 220 -11.59 -18.06 4.50
N ARG A 221 -11.07 -16.86 4.79
CA ARG A 221 -11.89 -15.67 5.04
C ARG A 221 -11.26 -14.45 4.39
N SER A 222 -12.04 -13.60 3.76
CA SER A 222 -11.52 -12.36 3.17
C SER A 222 -11.49 -11.23 4.21
N ARG A 223 -10.72 -10.17 3.95
CA ARG A 223 -10.90 -8.88 4.64
C ARG A 223 -11.62 -7.95 3.71
N GLN A 224 -12.77 -7.43 4.11
CA GLN A 224 -13.49 -6.44 3.35
C GLN A 224 -12.68 -5.14 3.29
N THR A 225 -12.59 -4.55 2.10
CA THR A 225 -12.01 -3.24 1.87
C THR A 225 -13.08 -2.23 1.50
N VAL A 226 -12.86 -0.97 1.89
CA VAL A 226 -13.68 0.15 1.47
C VAL A 226 -12.77 1.28 1.00
N SER A 227 -13.04 1.79 -0.20
CA SER A 227 -12.26 2.83 -0.89
C SER A 227 -13.14 3.83 -1.60
#